data_AF-A0A1G1IZC2-F1
#
_entry.id   AF-A0A1G1IZC2-F1
#
_cell.length_a   1.000
_cell.length_b   1.000
_cell.length_c   1.000
_cell.angle_alpha   90.00
_cell.angle_beta   90.00
_cell.angle_gamma   90.00
#
_symmetry.space_group_name_H-M   'P 1'
#
loop_
_entity.id
_entity.type
_entity.pdbx_description
1 polymer ?
#
loop_
_entity_poly.entity_id
_entity_poly.type
_entity_poly.pdbx_seq_one_letter_code
_entity_poly.pdbx_strand_id
1 'polypeptide(L)'
;ILAKDTNYKPTIEDIAEQMAFDFMAEYPNDNSGWGTYHGPMFVMPNQQGQMVEYPSIKRVNEETLNYWAKRAKEAKNPILSSRYADLVIDFSPKAINKNADIALFQIVIDSNIAICEKSLADPLDCKTKIKRALVLAIQINNPEKIAKIKETIINLEKKAATDDKPGLWGFPFKWLILDFGKKITLDETEKAELIQTLEDRLKRVEKDTWLAENAVSLLAEYYANEKDEDNLMRVLDVLEKSLKTNDRTNSDALLKVHAYEKIHEIYQKYRDKGFQKAKAASDRISQEMGQLDLDWNKSLKEISVTTEIKQKDIDDFLKAIFGEKEQSKLEAIIAKIAINFLPKKEAVEKQLKDVSGKHPLQFLCTTQIISDDGIPIAKLSTLEEDYDNHFQRYASQYLQFGSFFLTLAIDELKKRISKQNITEYFRNSTLFENENKEYLERALSAYW
;
A
#
# COMPACT_ATOMS: atom_id res chain seq x y z
N ILE A 1 -24.68 29.92 -15.51
CA ILE A 1 -24.28 29.03 -16.62
C ILE A 1 -24.53 29.80 -17.90
N LEU A 2 -23.44 30.23 -18.56
CA LEU A 2 -23.53 31.00 -19.81
C LEU A 2 -24.31 30.17 -20.84
N ALA A 3 -25.23 30.83 -21.57
CA ALA A 3 -26.03 30.20 -22.61
C ALA A 3 -25.08 29.53 -23.63
N LYS A 4 -25.33 28.24 -23.93
CA LYS A 4 -24.64 27.56 -25.04
C LYS A 4 -24.99 28.29 -26.33
N ASP A 5 -24.07 29.08 -26.84
CA ASP A 5 -24.18 29.61 -28.20
C ASP A 5 -24.06 28.43 -29.16
N THR A 6 -25.18 28.05 -29.76
CA THR A 6 -25.29 26.87 -30.63
C THR A 6 -24.57 27.05 -31.97
N ASN A 7 -24.06 28.26 -32.25
CA ASN A 7 -23.36 28.59 -33.49
C ASN A 7 -21.83 28.72 -33.34
N TYR A 8 -21.27 28.65 -32.12
CA TYR A 8 -19.82 28.73 -31.94
C TYR A 8 -19.14 27.39 -32.26
N LYS A 9 -18.25 27.39 -33.25
CA LYS A 9 -17.33 26.26 -33.50
C LYS A 9 -15.97 26.61 -32.88
N PRO A 10 -15.50 25.86 -31.87
CA PRO A 10 -14.19 26.10 -31.26
C PRO A 10 -13.09 26.06 -32.31
N THR A 11 -12.23 27.08 -32.29
CA THR A 11 -10.98 27.10 -33.04
C THR A 11 -9.97 26.12 -32.42
N ILE A 12 -8.87 25.86 -33.12
CA ILE A 12 -7.77 25.05 -32.57
C ILE A 12 -7.18 25.73 -31.33
N GLU A 13 -7.10 27.06 -31.33
CA GLU A 13 -6.63 27.85 -30.19
C GLU A 13 -7.57 27.71 -28.97
N ASP A 14 -8.89 27.74 -29.17
CA ASP A 14 -9.85 27.52 -28.07
C ASP A 14 -9.70 26.13 -27.45
N ILE A 15 -9.52 25.13 -28.31
CA ILE A 15 -9.33 23.75 -27.87
C ILE A 15 -8.01 23.61 -27.10
N ALA A 16 -6.93 24.20 -27.61
CA ALA A 16 -5.63 24.20 -26.95
C ALA A 16 -5.69 24.94 -25.61
N GLU A 17 -6.40 26.07 -25.55
CA GLU A 17 -6.60 26.85 -24.33
C GLU A 17 -7.34 26.04 -23.26
N GLN A 18 -8.47 25.42 -23.62
CA GLN A 18 -9.22 24.58 -22.70
C GLN A 18 -8.38 23.37 -22.24
N MET A 19 -7.75 22.67 -23.19
CA MET A 19 -6.91 21.51 -22.89
C MET A 19 -5.78 21.86 -21.92
N ALA A 20 -5.22 23.07 -22.01
CA ALA A 20 -4.17 23.51 -21.11
C ALA A 20 -4.58 23.45 -19.64
N PHE A 21 -5.86 23.63 -19.29
CA PHE A 21 -6.33 23.56 -17.91
C PHE A 21 -7.01 22.25 -17.53
N ASP A 22 -7.31 21.42 -18.53
CA ASP A 22 -7.90 20.11 -18.30
C ASP A 22 -6.85 19.05 -17.88
N PHE A 23 -5.56 19.21 -18.23
CA PHE A 23 -4.54 18.28 -17.76
C PHE A 23 -4.26 18.41 -16.25
N MET A 24 -3.97 17.31 -15.57
CA MET A 24 -3.66 17.30 -14.14
C MET A 24 -2.14 17.23 -13.94
N ALA A 25 -1.56 18.17 -13.18
CA ALA A 25 -0.15 18.15 -12.80
C ALA A 25 0.12 17.13 -11.68
N GLU A 26 1.39 16.73 -11.51
CA GLU A 26 1.81 15.71 -10.53
C GLU A 26 1.02 14.40 -10.67
N TYR A 27 0.78 13.99 -11.92
CA TYR A 27 -0.01 12.80 -12.18
C TYR A 27 0.76 11.52 -11.79
N PRO A 28 0.12 10.56 -11.10
CA PRO A 28 0.78 9.30 -10.74
C PRO A 28 1.25 8.54 -11.99
N ASN A 29 2.56 8.27 -12.07
CA ASN A 29 3.16 7.58 -13.23
C ASN A 29 2.56 6.19 -13.47
N ASP A 30 2.12 5.51 -12.41
CA ASP A 30 1.60 4.15 -12.48
C ASP A 30 0.21 4.09 -13.14
N ASN A 31 -0.51 5.22 -13.21
CA ASN A 31 -1.90 5.28 -13.67
C ASN A 31 -2.08 5.81 -15.10
N SER A 32 -1.20 6.69 -15.61
CA SER A 32 -1.36 7.22 -16.98
C SER A 32 -0.69 6.36 -18.05
N GLY A 33 0.40 5.67 -17.69
CA GLY A 33 1.28 5.02 -18.67
C GLY A 33 2.01 5.99 -19.61
N TRP A 34 1.83 7.31 -19.47
CA TRP A 34 2.44 8.31 -20.36
C TRP A 34 3.91 8.57 -20.00
N GLY A 35 4.26 8.43 -18.71
CA GLY A 35 5.58 8.78 -18.18
C GLY A 35 5.87 10.29 -18.30
N THR A 36 4.84 11.12 -18.08
CA THR A 36 4.87 12.58 -18.11
C THR A 36 4.43 13.14 -16.75
N TYR A 37 4.83 14.36 -16.42
CA TYR A 37 4.42 15.02 -15.18
C TYR A 37 2.93 15.37 -15.17
N HIS A 38 2.36 15.69 -16.33
CA HIS A 38 0.95 15.93 -16.54
C HIS A 38 0.24 14.68 -17.05
N GLY A 39 -1.00 14.48 -16.62
CA GLY A 39 -1.87 13.39 -17.03
C GLY A 39 -3.31 13.83 -17.31
N PRO A 40 -4.19 12.91 -17.69
CA PRO A 40 -5.59 13.21 -18.01
C PRO A 40 -6.36 13.61 -16.74
N MET A 41 -7.42 14.42 -16.90
CA MET A 41 -8.36 14.74 -15.81
C MET A 41 -9.08 13.51 -15.28
N PHE A 42 -9.51 12.63 -16.19
CA PHE A 42 -10.22 11.40 -15.86
C PHE A 42 -9.95 10.30 -16.87
N VAL A 43 -10.08 9.06 -16.39
CA VAL A 43 -10.09 7.85 -17.19
C VAL A 43 -11.38 7.11 -16.86
N MET A 44 -12.29 6.98 -17.82
CA MET A 44 -13.61 6.41 -17.63
C MET A 44 -13.98 5.46 -18.77
N PRO A 45 -14.78 4.41 -18.52
CA PRO A 45 -15.27 3.54 -19.58
C PRO A 45 -16.21 4.31 -20.51
N ASN A 46 -16.02 4.13 -21.82
CA ASN A 46 -16.96 4.60 -22.83
C ASN A 46 -18.22 3.73 -22.85
N GLN A 47 -19.16 4.04 -23.75
CA GLN A 47 -20.41 3.28 -23.92
C GLN A 47 -20.19 1.79 -24.28
N GLN A 48 -18.99 1.43 -24.76
CA GLN A 48 -18.60 0.06 -25.11
C GLN A 48 -17.80 -0.63 -23.99
N GLY A 49 -17.67 0.00 -22.82
CA GLY A 49 -16.90 -0.51 -21.68
C GLY A 49 -15.38 -0.35 -21.80
N GLN A 50 -14.87 0.30 -22.84
CA GLN A 50 -13.43 0.54 -23.00
C GLN A 50 -13.01 1.79 -22.22
N MET A 51 -11.92 1.70 -21.44
CA MET A 51 -11.40 2.85 -20.71
C MET A 51 -10.85 3.90 -21.66
N VAL A 52 -11.35 5.13 -21.54
CA VAL A 52 -10.94 6.30 -22.34
C VAL A 52 -10.50 7.43 -21.41
N GLU A 53 -9.38 8.05 -21.76
CA GLU A 53 -8.80 9.20 -21.06
C GLU A 53 -9.26 10.54 -21.64
N TYR A 54 -9.38 11.56 -20.79
CA TYR A 54 -9.60 12.94 -21.22
C TYR A 54 -8.85 13.94 -20.31
N PRO A 55 -8.14 14.94 -20.89
CA PRO A 55 -7.77 15.01 -22.30
C PRO A 55 -6.78 13.89 -22.65
N SER A 56 -6.77 13.43 -23.91
CA SER A 56 -5.75 12.47 -24.35
C SER A 56 -4.49 13.19 -24.84
N ILE A 57 -3.31 12.68 -24.47
CA ILE A 57 -2.02 13.17 -24.98
C ILE A 57 -1.94 13.09 -26.50
N LYS A 58 -2.69 12.17 -27.14
CA LYS A 58 -2.78 12.03 -28.61
C LYS A 58 -3.35 13.27 -29.30
N ARG A 59 -4.01 14.16 -28.57
CA ARG A 59 -4.54 15.42 -29.09
C ARG A 59 -3.50 16.54 -29.07
N VAL A 60 -2.36 16.35 -28.41
CA VAL A 60 -1.27 17.33 -28.35
C VAL A 60 -0.37 17.14 -29.57
N ASN A 61 -0.30 18.16 -30.41
CA ASN A 61 0.51 18.18 -31.63
C ASN A 61 1.40 19.44 -31.67
N GLU A 62 2.20 19.59 -32.73
CA GLU A 62 3.12 20.73 -32.89
C GLU A 62 2.41 22.09 -32.88
N GLU A 63 1.21 22.19 -33.46
CA GLU A 63 0.42 23.42 -33.46
C GLU A 63 -0.03 23.82 -32.04
N THR A 64 -0.49 22.85 -31.26
CA THR A 64 -0.89 23.04 -29.85
C THR A 64 0.30 23.48 -28.99
N LEU A 65 1.45 22.82 -29.17
CA LEU A 65 2.69 23.15 -28.45
C LEU A 65 3.19 24.55 -28.81
N ASN A 66 3.14 24.93 -30.08
CA ASN A 66 3.52 26.27 -30.54
C ASN A 66 2.59 27.35 -29.98
N TYR A 67 1.29 27.07 -29.95
CA TYR A 67 0.31 27.96 -29.30
C TYR A 67 0.65 28.17 -27.82
N TRP A 68 0.83 27.10 -27.05
CA TRP A 68 1.20 27.22 -25.63
C TRP A 68 2.55 27.91 -25.43
N ALA A 69 3.55 27.63 -26.26
CA ALA A 69 4.85 28.30 -26.18
C ALA A 69 4.75 29.82 -26.42
N LYS A 70 3.86 30.24 -27.33
CA LYS A 70 3.54 31.66 -27.54
C LYS A 70 2.82 32.24 -26.32
N ARG A 71 1.77 31.58 -25.83
CA ARG A 71 1.01 32.01 -24.65
C ARG A 71 1.87 32.13 -23.40
N ALA A 72 2.81 31.21 -23.19
CA ALA A 72 3.77 31.26 -22.10
C ALA A 72 4.58 32.56 -22.08
N LYS A 73 5.01 33.04 -23.26
CA LYS A 73 5.81 34.26 -23.44
C LYS A 73 4.99 35.55 -23.36
N GLU A 74 3.73 35.51 -23.80
CA GLU A 74 2.84 36.68 -23.82
C GLU A 74 2.08 36.90 -22.50
N ALA A 75 1.88 35.84 -21.71
CA ALA A 75 1.12 35.91 -20.47
C ALA A 75 1.85 36.72 -19.40
N LYS A 76 1.16 37.74 -18.84
CA LYS A 76 1.67 38.54 -17.72
C LYS A 76 1.46 37.87 -16.35
N ASN A 77 0.51 36.95 -16.26
CA ASN A 77 0.22 36.24 -15.01
C ASN A 77 1.21 35.06 -14.86
N PRO A 78 2.02 35.01 -13.77
CA PRO A 78 2.98 33.94 -13.55
C PRO A 78 2.36 32.54 -13.53
N ILE A 79 1.14 32.37 -13.02
CA ILE A 79 0.44 31.08 -12.99
C ILE A 79 0.18 30.58 -14.42
N LEU A 80 -0.32 31.47 -15.28
CA LEU A 80 -0.59 31.14 -16.68
C LEU A 80 0.70 30.88 -17.45
N SER A 81 1.69 31.78 -17.30
CA SER A 81 2.99 31.65 -17.97
C SER A 81 3.68 30.33 -17.63
N SER A 82 3.74 30.00 -16.34
CA SER A 82 4.26 28.71 -15.85
C SER A 82 3.48 27.54 -16.45
N ARG A 83 2.14 27.61 -16.43
CA ARG A 83 1.29 26.51 -16.89
C ARG A 83 1.54 26.14 -18.35
N TYR A 84 1.50 27.11 -19.25
CA TYR A 84 1.71 26.81 -20.67
C TYR A 84 3.15 26.35 -20.94
N ALA A 85 4.14 26.97 -20.31
CA ALA A 85 5.53 26.58 -20.50
C ALA A 85 5.79 25.14 -20.02
N ASP A 86 5.26 24.76 -18.85
CA ASP A 86 5.47 23.43 -18.27
C ASP A 86 4.79 22.32 -19.10
N LEU A 87 3.61 22.59 -19.68
CA LEU A 87 2.96 21.68 -20.63
C LEU A 87 3.82 21.44 -21.87
N VAL A 88 4.44 22.49 -22.42
CA VAL A 88 5.32 22.35 -23.58
C VAL A 88 6.58 21.56 -23.22
N ILE A 89 7.19 21.84 -22.07
CA ILE A 89 8.35 21.08 -21.57
C ILE A 89 8.04 19.60 -21.45
N ASP A 90 6.90 19.28 -20.85
CA ASP A 90 6.53 17.92 -20.48
C ASP A 90 6.06 17.09 -21.68
N PHE A 91 5.27 17.68 -22.60
CA PHE A 91 4.71 16.94 -23.73
C PHE A 91 5.56 16.95 -24.99
N SER A 92 6.48 17.90 -25.20
CA SER A 92 7.29 17.94 -26.43
C SER A 92 8.04 16.63 -26.72
N PRO A 93 8.72 15.99 -25.74
CA PRO A 93 9.43 14.74 -25.99
C PRO A 93 8.50 13.59 -26.44
N LYS A 94 7.24 13.59 -25.97
CA LYS A 94 6.28 12.53 -26.27
C LYS A 94 5.46 12.80 -27.53
N ALA A 95 5.07 14.05 -27.76
CA ALA A 95 4.20 14.43 -28.86
C ALA A 95 4.95 14.61 -30.19
N ILE A 96 6.18 15.17 -30.15
CA ILE A 96 6.94 15.52 -31.37
C ILE A 96 8.39 14.99 -31.36
N ASN A 97 8.76 14.18 -30.37
CA ASN A 97 10.10 13.61 -30.22
C ASN A 97 11.24 14.66 -30.24
N LYS A 98 10.97 15.82 -29.64
CA LYS A 98 11.93 16.94 -29.50
C LYS A 98 11.85 17.52 -28.09
N ASN A 99 12.97 18.02 -27.59
CA ASN A 99 12.99 18.75 -26.32
C ASN A 99 12.50 20.18 -26.53
N ALA A 100 11.84 20.72 -25.50
CA ALA A 100 11.46 22.13 -25.46
C ALA A 100 12.70 23.05 -25.36
N ASP A 101 12.54 24.30 -25.80
CA ASP A 101 13.55 25.34 -25.67
C ASP A 101 13.86 25.61 -24.18
N ILE A 102 15.16 25.74 -23.85
CA ILE A 102 15.65 26.09 -22.51
C ILE A 102 14.98 27.36 -21.98
N ALA A 103 14.62 28.31 -22.85
CA ALA A 103 13.89 29.51 -22.45
C ALA A 103 12.55 29.20 -21.76
N LEU A 104 11.85 28.13 -22.16
CA LEU A 104 10.60 27.71 -21.51
C LEU A 104 10.86 27.15 -20.10
N PHE A 105 11.96 26.42 -19.90
CA PHE A 105 12.36 25.96 -18.55
C PHE A 105 12.58 27.15 -17.63
N GLN A 106 13.28 28.18 -18.11
CA GLN A 106 13.51 29.40 -17.33
C GLN A 106 12.19 30.10 -16.98
N ILE A 107 11.23 30.16 -17.91
CA ILE A 107 9.89 30.72 -17.65
C ILE A 107 9.18 29.98 -16.51
N VAL A 108 9.16 28.64 -16.52
CA VAL A 108 8.52 27.85 -15.45
C VAL A 108 9.21 28.12 -14.11
N ILE A 109 10.54 28.07 -14.09
CA ILE A 109 11.34 28.29 -12.88
C ILE A 109 11.04 29.67 -12.28
N ASP A 110 11.17 30.73 -13.08
CA ASP A 110 11.02 32.10 -12.62
C ASP A 110 9.58 32.43 -12.23
N SER A 111 8.62 31.91 -13.00
CA SER A 111 7.21 32.07 -12.68
C SER A 111 6.85 31.37 -11.37
N ASN A 112 7.34 30.14 -11.13
CA ASN A 112 7.07 29.41 -9.89
C ASN A 112 7.73 30.07 -8.68
N ILE A 113 8.95 30.61 -8.81
CA ILE A 113 9.57 31.44 -7.77
C ILE A 113 8.65 32.64 -7.48
N ALA A 114 8.24 33.37 -8.52
CA ALA A 114 7.40 34.56 -8.36
C ALA A 114 6.02 34.25 -7.74
N ILE A 115 5.41 33.11 -8.07
CA ILE A 115 4.14 32.65 -7.47
C ILE A 115 4.31 32.47 -5.96
N CYS A 116 5.38 31.78 -5.54
CA CYS A 116 5.65 31.52 -4.13
C CYS A 116 6.06 32.77 -3.36
N GLU A 117 6.93 33.61 -3.92
CA GLU A 117 7.42 34.83 -3.24
C GLU A 117 6.32 35.88 -3.06
N LYS A 118 5.40 35.98 -4.03
CA LYS A 118 4.26 36.91 -4.00
C LYS A 118 2.98 36.29 -3.42
N SER A 119 3.04 35.05 -2.94
CA SER A 119 1.90 34.31 -2.37
C SER A 119 0.67 34.30 -3.29
N LEU A 120 0.88 34.06 -4.59
CA LEU A 120 -0.22 34.02 -5.59
C LEU A 120 -1.00 32.70 -5.58
N ALA A 121 -0.54 31.72 -4.80
CA ALA A 121 -1.18 30.43 -4.58
C ALA A 121 -1.09 30.06 -3.10
N ASP A 122 -1.89 29.09 -2.65
CA ASP A 122 -1.81 28.60 -1.29
C ASP A 122 -0.48 27.86 -1.02
N PRO A 123 -0.08 27.66 0.25
CA PRO A 123 1.20 27.05 0.57
C PRO A 123 1.42 25.64 0.02
N LEU A 124 0.37 24.82 -0.12
CA LEU A 124 0.50 23.46 -0.66
C LEU A 124 0.73 23.52 -2.18
N ASP A 125 0.00 24.37 -2.89
CA ASP A 125 0.25 24.57 -4.32
C ASP A 125 1.63 25.20 -4.56
N CYS A 126 2.04 26.18 -3.75
CA CYS A 126 3.39 26.75 -3.78
C CYS A 126 4.48 25.67 -3.58
N LYS A 127 4.26 24.75 -2.64
CA LYS A 127 5.15 23.61 -2.39
C LYS A 127 5.28 22.74 -3.63
N THR A 128 4.19 22.38 -4.29
CA THR A 128 4.21 21.59 -5.53
C THR A 128 4.93 22.32 -6.66
N LYS A 129 4.62 23.61 -6.87
CA LYS A 129 5.23 24.42 -7.94
C LYS A 129 6.73 24.63 -7.74
N ILE A 130 7.19 24.93 -6.52
CA ILE A 130 8.61 25.16 -6.27
C ILE A 130 9.42 23.86 -6.35
N LYS A 131 8.83 22.71 -6.00
CA LYS A 131 9.44 21.38 -6.23
C LYS A 131 9.63 21.13 -7.73
N ARG A 132 8.60 21.42 -8.55
CA ARG A 132 8.69 21.31 -10.00
C ARG A 132 9.79 22.22 -10.57
N ALA A 133 9.87 23.47 -10.10
CA ALA A 133 10.94 24.39 -10.48
C ALA A 133 12.34 23.84 -10.12
N LEU A 134 12.51 23.26 -8.93
CA LEU A 134 13.78 22.65 -8.52
C LEU A 134 14.21 21.52 -9.45
N VAL A 135 13.29 20.60 -9.78
CA VAL A 135 13.56 19.48 -10.69
C VAL A 135 13.99 19.99 -12.06
N LEU A 136 13.30 21.01 -12.60
CA LEU A 136 13.64 21.60 -13.89
C LEU A 136 14.98 22.35 -13.85
N ALA A 137 15.29 23.07 -12.78
CA ALA A 137 16.56 23.78 -12.61
C ALA A 137 17.76 22.82 -12.54
N ILE A 138 17.59 21.68 -11.86
CA ILE A 138 18.56 20.58 -11.85
C ILE A 138 18.71 19.99 -13.26
N GLN A 139 17.61 19.76 -13.98
CA GLN A 139 17.66 19.19 -15.33
C GLN A 139 18.45 20.05 -16.31
N ILE A 140 18.35 21.39 -16.22
CA ILE A 140 19.10 22.32 -17.07
C ILE A 140 20.47 22.71 -16.49
N ASN A 141 20.88 22.13 -15.35
CA ASN A 141 22.13 22.43 -14.64
C ASN A 141 22.40 23.93 -14.44
N ASN A 142 21.40 24.69 -13.96
CA ASN A 142 21.54 26.13 -13.73
C ASN A 142 21.77 26.45 -12.23
N PRO A 143 23.01 26.68 -11.78
CA PRO A 143 23.32 26.86 -10.36
C PRO A 143 22.75 28.14 -9.76
N GLU A 144 22.66 29.24 -10.53
CA GLU A 144 22.09 30.51 -10.07
C GLU A 144 20.60 30.33 -9.74
N LYS A 145 19.85 29.67 -10.62
CA LYS A 145 18.44 29.38 -10.39
C LYS A 145 18.25 28.40 -9.25
N ILE A 146 19.10 27.37 -9.13
CA ILE A 146 19.06 26.43 -8.00
C ILE A 146 19.23 27.19 -6.68
N ALA A 147 20.21 28.09 -6.59
CA ALA A 147 20.43 28.90 -5.39
C ALA A 147 19.20 29.74 -5.02
N LYS A 148 18.56 30.40 -6.01
CA LYS A 148 17.34 31.17 -5.76
C LYS A 148 16.18 30.29 -5.31
N ILE A 149 16.01 29.12 -5.92
CA ILE A 149 14.96 28.16 -5.54
C ILE A 149 15.18 27.63 -4.12
N LYS A 150 16.42 27.35 -3.70
CA LYS A 150 16.73 26.96 -2.31
C LYS A 150 16.22 28.00 -1.33
N GLU A 151 16.54 29.27 -1.57
CA GLU A 151 16.09 30.39 -0.73
C GLU A 151 14.56 30.45 -0.66
N THR A 152 13.88 30.33 -1.81
CA THR A 152 12.42 30.33 -1.88
C THR A 152 11.80 29.15 -1.13
N ILE A 153 12.37 27.95 -1.23
CA ILE A 153 11.92 26.74 -0.51
C ILE A 153 12.00 26.94 1.00
N ILE A 154 13.14 27.42 1.49
CA ILE A 154 13.37 27.66 2.92
C ILE A 154 12.42 28.75 3.44
N ASN A 155 12.27 29.84 2.70
CA ASN A 155 11.37 30.94 3.07
C ASN A 155 9.89 30.54 3.02
N LEU A 156 9.49 29.65 2.10
CA LEU A 156 8.13 29.13 2.03
C LEU A 156 7.78 28.35 3.30
N GLU A 157 8.67 27.45 3.75
CA GLU A 157 8.45 26.72 5.00
C GLU A 157 8.39 27.68 6.20
N LYS A 158 9.36 28.60 6.31
CA LYS A 158 9.40 29.57 7.42
C LYS A 158 8.09 30.37 7.56
N LYS A 159 7.40 30.66 6.44
CA LYS A 159 6.11 31.37 6.43
C LYS A 159 4.91 30.47 6.70
N ALA A 160 4.92 29.23 6.20
CA ALA A 160 3.73 28.36 6.20
C ALA A 160 3.71 27.33 7.33
N ALA A 161 4.85 27.02 7.93
CA ALA A 161 4.98 25.90 8.85
C ALA A 161 4.13 26.09 10.11
N THR A 162 3.32 25.08 10.42
CA THR A 162 2.60 24.94 11.69
C THR A 162 2.86 23.53 12.22
N ASP A 163 3.18 23.38 13.51
CA ASP A 163 3.63 22.10 14.07
C ASP A 163 2.61 20.97 13.85
N ASP A 164 1.31 21.26 13.97
CA ASP A 164 0.19 20.31 13.76
C ASP A 164 -0.11 19.99 12.27
N LYS A 165 0.62 20.59 11.33
CA LYS A 165 0.44 20.42 9.88
C LYS A 165 1.72 19.87 9.23
N PRO A 166 2.02 18.57 9.36
CA PRO A 166 3.25 17.96 8.81
C PRO A 166 3.42 18.14 7.31
N GLY A 167 2.33 18.34 6.56
CA GLY A 167 2.40 18.68 5.13
C GLY A 167 3.07 20.02 4.81
N LEU A 168 3.16 20.95 5.77
CA LEU A 168 3.69 22.30 5.60
C LEU A 168 5.11 22.48 6.12
N TRP A 169 5.77 21.42 6.58
CA TRP A 169 7.15 21.48 7.07
C TRP A 169 7.94 20.20 6.75
N GLY A 170 9.26 20.22 7.00
CA GLY A 170 10.20 19.14 6.73
C GLY A 170 10.57 18.98 5.25
N PHE A 171 9.89 19.66 4.33
CA PHE A 171 10.13 19.51 2.90
C PHE A 171 11.44 20.14 2.40
N PRO A 172 11.95 21.29 2.91
CA PRO A 172 13.29 21.79 2.59
C PRO A 172 14.37 20.79 3.00
N PHE A 173 14.26 20.24 4.22
CA PHE A 173 15.17 19.20 4.70
C PHE A 173 15.14 17.99 3.78
N LYS A 174 13.95 17.44 3.52
CA LYS A 174 13.77 16.29 2.65
C LYS A 174 14.36 16.53 1.27
N TRP A 175 14.02 17.62 0.61
CA TRP A 175 14.44 17.84 -0.77
C TRP A 175 15.91 18.21 -0.87
N LEU A 176 16.38 19.15 -0.06
CA LEU A 176 17.72 19.72 -0.22
C LEU A 176 18.82 18.83 0.37
N ILE A 177 18.51 18.05 1.42
CA ILE A 177 19.50 17.16 2.06
C ILE A 177 19.34 15.71 1.59
N LEU A 178 18.12 15.16 1.61
CA LEU A 178 17.91 13.74 1.34
C LEU A 178 17.75 13.44 -0.17
N ASP A 179 16.72 14.00 -0.80
CA ASP A 179 16.33 13.62 -2.17
C ASP A 179 17.32 14.15 -3.22
N PHE A 180 17.80 15.39 -3.06
CA PHE A 180 18.67 16.08 -4.02
C PHE A 180 20.02 16.50 -3.47
N GLY A 181 20.43 16.05 -2.28
CA GLY A 181 21.70 16.47 -1.65
C GLY A 181 22.96 16.20 -2.46
N LYS A 182 22.93 15.22 -3.39
CA LYS A 182 24.04 14.95 -4.32
C LYS A 182 24.05 15.84 -5.58
N LYS A 183 22.93 16.54 -5.86
CA LYS A 183 22.73 17.37 -7.06
C LYS A 183 22.73 18.87 -6.75
N ILE A 184 22.68 19.22 -5.48
CA ILE A 184 22.60 20.60 -5.00
C ILE A 184 23.74 20.82 -4.02
N THR A 185 24.41 21.98 -4.13
CA THR A 185 25.40 22.39 -3.15
C THR A 185 24.72 23.15 -2.01
N LEU A 186 24.89 22.64 -0.79
CA LEU A 186 24.59 23.33 0.45
C LEU A 186 25.91 23.66 1.13
N ASP A 187 26.04 24.87 1.66
CA ASP A 187 27.14 25.14 2.59
C ASP A 187 26.86 24.52 3.98
N GLU A 188 27.90 24.41 4.80
CA GLU A 188 27.80 23.78 6.12
C GLU A 188 26.84 24.53 7.06
N THR A 189 26.70 25.86 6.89
CA THR A 189 25.79 26.68 7.70
C THR A 189 24.34 26.42 7.29
N GLU A 190 24.02 26.44 5.99
CA GLU A 190 22.71 26.08 5.44
C GLU A 190 22.30 24.67 5.88
N LYS A 191 23.21 23.70 5.77
CA LYS A 191 22.97 22.31 6.19
C LYS A 191 22.66 22.24 7.68
N ALA A 192 23.48 22.89 8.52
CA ALA A 192 23.28 22.92 9.96
C ALA A 192 21.96 23.58 10.36
N GLU A 193 21.56 24.69 9.73
CA GLU A 193 20.30 25.36 10.00
C GLU A 193 19.08 24.49 9.69
N LEU A 194 19.11 23.75 8.58
CA LEU A 194 18.03 22.82 8.20
C LEU A 194 17.90 21.67 9.21
N ILE A 195 19.03 21.09 9.63
CA ILE A 195 19.05 20.04 10.65
C ILE A 195 18.50 20.57 11.97
N GLN A 196 19.01 21.72 12.42
CA GLN A 196 18.62 22.35 13.68
C GLN A 196 17.12 22.69 13.69
N THR A 197 16.58 23.21 12.59
CA THR A 197 15.16 23.53 12.45
C THR A 197 14.27 22.30 12.66
N LEU A 198 14.68 21.15 12.12
CA LEU A 198 13.93 19.91 12.25
C LEU A 198 14.11 19.25 13.63
N GLU A 199 15.32 19.29 14.19
CA GLU A 199 15.61 18.85 15.57
C GLU A 199 14.80 19.64 16.61
N ASP A 200 14.76 20.96 16.48
CA ASP A 200 13.97 21.80 17.38
C ASP A 200 12.47 21.57 17.20
N ARG A 201 12.03 21.21 15.99
CA ARG A 201 10.65 20.80 15.76
C ARG A 201 10.34 19.48 16.44
N LEU A 202 11.21 18.47 16.32
CA LEU A 202 11.05 17.19 17.01
C LEU A 202 10.83 17.39 18.51
N LYS A 203 11.63 18.24 19.16
CA LYS A 203 11.46 18.56 20.59
C LYS A 203 10.09 19.16 20.93
N ARG A 204 9.50 19.96 20.03
CA ARG A 204 8.17 20.55 20.25
C ARG A 204 7.05 19.54 20.06
N VAL A 205 7.23 18.58 19.15
CA VAL A 205 6.18 17.63 18.75
C VAL A 205 6.35 16.23 19.32
N GLU A 206 7.39 15.94 20.10
CA GLU A 206 7.74 14.60 20.61
C GLU A 206 6.59 13.89 21.37
N LYS A 207 5.70 14.66 21.99
CA LYS A 207 4.53 14.13 22.72
C LYS A 207 3.41 13.64 21.80
N ASP A 208 3.31 14.20 20.59
CA ASP A 208 2.38 13.73 19.58
C ASP A 208 3.07 12.69 18.71
N THR A 209 2.62 11.45 18.83
CA THR A 209 3.23 10.31 18.16
C THR A 209 3.28 10.44 16.64
N TRP A 210 2.23 10.95 16.01
CA TRP A 210 2.17 11.09 14.56
C TRP A 210 3.06 12.24 14.08
N LEU A 211 3.09 13.35 14.81
CA LEU A 211 3.97 14.47 14.47
C LEU A 211 5.45 14.13 14.70
N ALA A 212 5.75 13.44 15.81
CA ALA A 212 7.09 12.93 16.11
C ALA A 212 7.58 11.99 15.02
N GLU A 213 6.75 11.06 14.56
CA GLU A 213 7.08 10.14 13.48
C GLU A 213 7.49 10.86 12.19
N ASN A 214 6.78 11.93 11.81
CA ASN A 214 7.11 12.72 10.62
C ASN A 214 8.52 13.33 10.70
N ALA A 215 8.90 13.87 11.86
CA ALA A 215 10.24 14.44 12.06
C ALA A 215 11.32 13.35 12.18
N VAL A 216 11.07 12.30 12.97
CA VAL A 216 12.00 11.18 13.18
C VAL A 216 12.28 10.46 11.87
N SER A 217 11.29 10.24 11.01
CA SER A 217 11.49 9.57 9.72
C SER A 217 12.53 10.27 8.83
N LEU A 218 12.54 11.61 8.86
CA LEU A 218 13.50 12.43 8.11
C LEU A 218 14.88 12.45 8.77
N LEU A 219 14.94 12.69 10.08
CA LEU A 219 16.20 12.74 10.84
C LEU A 219 16.91 11.38 10.87
N ALA A 220 16.17 10.29 11.05
CA ALA A 220 16.73 8.94 11.08
C ALA A 220 17.32 8.55 9.72
N GLU A 221 16.68 8.93 8.60
CA GLU A 221 17.28 8.71 7.27
C GLU A 221 18.56 9.54 7.08
N TYR A 222 18.59 10.79 7.56
CA TYR A 222 19.78 11.62 7.54
C TYR A 222 20.94 11.02 8.35
N TYR A 223 20.73 10.72 9.63
CA TYR A 223 21.78 10.17 10.49
C TYR A 223 22.26 8.79 10.03
N ALA A 224 21.38 7.98 9.46
CA ALA A 224 21.78 6.73 8.83
C ALA A 224 22.69 6.96 7.61
N ASN A 225 22.41 7.97 6.78
CA ASN A 225 23.26 8.30 5.62
C ASN A 225 24.64 8.83 6.05
N GLU A 226 24.71 9.60 7.14
CA GLU A 226 25.96 10.09 7.73
C GLU A 226 26.68 9.04 8.58
N LYS A 227 26.09 7.85 8.75
CA LYS A 227 26.57 6.76 9.62
C LYS A 227 26.73 7.16 11.10
N ASP A 228 25.94 8.14 11.54
CA ASP A 228 25.88 8.60 12.92
C ASP A 228 24.87 7.75 13.69
N GLU A 229 25.33 6.60 14.18
CA GLU A 229 24.48 5.65 14.88
C GLU A 229 23.97 6.20 16.23
N ASP A 230 24.74 7.08 16.89
CA ASP A 230 24.34 7.66 18.18
C ASP A 230 23.13 8.57 18.03
N ASN A 231 23.16 9.49 17.07
CA ASN A 231 22.02 10.36 16.80
C ASN A 231 20.85 9.62 16.17
N LEU A 232 21.12 8.62 15.31
CA LEU A 232 20.06 7.74 14.79
C LEU A 232 19.28 7.10 15.94
N MET A 233 19.98 6.47 16.90
CA MET A 233 19.32 5.82 18.03
C MET A 233 18.60 6.83 18.93
N ARG A 234 19.17 8.02 19.15
CA ARG A 234 18.52 9.10 19.91
C ARG A 234 17.17 9.49 19.32
N VAL A 235 17.08 9.71 18.01
CA VAL A 235 15.81 10.14 17.38
C VAL A 235 14.80 9.01 17.31
N LEU A 236 15.25 7.76 17.09
CA LEU A 236 14.38 6.58 17.12
C LEU A 236 13.79 6.34 18.53
N ASP A 237 14.59 6.55 19.58
CA ASP A 237 14.15 6.44 20.98
C ASP A 237 13.05 7.44 21.33
N VAL A 238 13.06 8.65 20.74
CA VAL A 238 11.95 9.62 20.90
C VAL A 238 10.64 9.04 20.38
N LEU A 239 10.64 8.45 19.19
CA LEU A 239 9.44 7.85 18.61
C LEU A 239 9.00 6.60 19.40
N GLU A 240 9.95 5.76 19.80
CA GLU A 240 9.68 4.59 20.65
C GLU A 240 9.00 4.99 21.96
N LYS A 241 9.55 5.98 22.68
CA LYS A 241 8.95 6.49 23.92
C LYS A 241 7.58 7.09 23.68
N SER A 242 7.42 7.89 22.63
CA SER A 242 6.14 8.50 22.27
C SER A 242 5.07 7.43 22.04
N LEU A 243 5.35 6.41 21.22
CA LEU A 243 4.44 5.29 20.97
C LEU A 243 4.12 4.50 22.24
N LYS A 244 5.13 4.16 23.05
CA LYS A 244 4.95 3.37 24.28
C LYS A 244 4.19 4.10 25.38
N THR A 245 4.24 5.42 25.42
CA THR A 245 3.59 6.25 26.47
C THR A 245 2.29 6.89 26.04
N ASN A 246 1.93 6.80 24.76
CA ASN A 246 0.71 7.39 24.24
C ASN A 246 -0.53 6.65 24.76
N ASP A 247 -1.47 7.39 25.38
CA ASP A 247 -2.69 6.83 25.97
C ASP A 247 -3.56 6.08 24.95
N ARG A 248 -3.69 6.63 23.72
CA ARG A 248 -4.50 6.01 22.67
C ARG A 248 -3.87 4.70 22.20
N THR A 249 -2.55 4.67 22.04
CA THR A 249 -1.82 3.46 21.66
C THR A 249 -1.95 2.36 22.70
N ASN A 250 -1.97 2.71 23.99
CA ASN A 250 -2.14 1.77 25.09
C ASN A 250 -3.60 1.48 25.48
N SER A 251 -4.58 2.05 24.77
CA SER A 251 -5.99 1.92 25.13
C SER A 251 -6.60 0.55 24.79
N ASP A 252 -5.95 -0.20 23.89
CA ASP A 252 -6.45 -1.42 23.27
C ASP A 252 -5.30 -2.37 22.90
N ALA A 253 -5.52 -3.69 22.97
CA ALA A 253 -4.50 -4.71 22.68
C ALA A 253 -4.01 -4.64 21.22
N LEU A 254 -4.91 -4.45 20.25
CA LEU A 254 -4.53 -4.34 18.83
C LEU A 254 -3.66 -3.11 18.58
N LEU A 255 -4.02 -1.98 19.17
CA LEU A 255 -3.25 -0.74 19.02
C LEU A 255 -1.87 -0.85 19.67
N LYS A 256 -1.78 -1.49 20.84
CA LYS A 256 -0.51 -1.71 21.53
C LYS A 256 0.40 -2.62 20.73
N VAL A 257 -0.11 -3.75 20.25
CA VAL A 257 0.64 -4.67 19.38
C VAL A 257 1.10 -3.98 18.12
N HIS A 258 0.21 -3.25 17.43
CA HIS A 258 0.55 -2.50 16.23
C HIS A 258 1.70 -1.51 16.46
N ALA A 259 1.70 -0.79 17.58
CA ALA A 259 2.78 0.14 17.89
C ALA A 259 4.13 -0.56 18.13
N TYR A 260 4.13 -1.69 18.83
CA TYR A 260 5.36 -2.47 19.02
C TYR A 260 5.86 -3.07 17.70
N GLU A 261 4.97 -3.61 16.86
CA GLU A 261 5.31 -4.07 15.50
C GLU A 261 5.93 -2.94 14.68
N LYS A 262 5.33 -1.75 14.71
CA LYS A 262 5.83 -0.58 13.99
C LYS A 262 7.22 -0.17 14.44
N ILE A 263 7.48 -0.10 15.75
CA ILE A 263 8.81 0.20 16.29
C ILE A 263 9.81 -0.89 15.87
N HIS A 264 9.39 -2.15 15.93
CA HIS A 264 10.22 -3.27 15.52
C HIS A 264 10.61 -3.18 14.04
N GLU A 265 9.65 -2.95 13.15
CA GLU A 265 9.86 -2.77 11.70
C GLU A 265 10.81 -1.60 11.41
N ILE A 266 10.67 -0.48 12.14
CA ILE A 266 11.59 0.66 12.02
C ILE A 266 13.02 0.28 12.42
N TYR A 267 13.22 -0.39 13.56
CA TYR A 267 14.57 -0.83 13.95
C TYR A 267 15.13 -1.89 13.00
N GLN A 268 14.30 -2.80 12.49
CA GLN A 268 14.69 -3.79 11.48
C GLN A 268 15.21 -3.11 10.21
N LYS A 269 14.52 -2.08 9.71
CA LYS A 269 14.97 -1.29 8.55
C LYS A 269 16.42 -0.80 8.72
N TYR A 270 16.82 -0.35 9.91
CA TYR A 270 18.19 0.13 10.17
C TYR A 270 19.17 -1.00 10.53
N ARG A 271 18.72 -2.06 11.20
CA ARG A 271 19.50 -3.30 11.35
C ARG A 271 19.96 -3.84 9.99
N ASP A 272 19.07 -3.88 9.00
CA ASP A 272 19.38 -4.38 7.65
C ASP A 272 20.35 -3.47 6.89
N LYS A 273 20.44 -2.20 7.28
CA LYS A 273 21.48 -1.26 6.84
C LYS A 273 22.82 -1.42 7.59
N GLY A 274 22.92 -2.34 8.55
CA GLY A 274 24.16 -2.71 9.24
C GLY A 274 24.38 -2.07 10.62
N PHE A 275 23.42 -1.31 11.14
CA PHE A 275 23.51 -0.64 12.44
C PHE A 275 23.35 -1.64 13.61
N GLN A 276 24.40 -1.79 14.43
CA GLN A 276 24.45 -2.77 15.52
C GLN A 276 23.55 -2.40 16.72
N LYS A 277 23.45 -1.10 17.06
CA LYS A 277 22.55 -0.64 18.11
C LYS A 277 21.09 -0.81 17.69
N ALA A 278 20.78 -0.60 16.41
CA ALA A 278 19.46 -0.87 15.87
C ALA A 278 19.13 -2.37 15.90
N LYS A 279 20.10 -3.25 15.63
CA LYS A 279 19.95 -4.69 15.81
C LYS A 279 19.61 -5.06 17.25
N ALA A 280 20.38 -4.58 18.22
CA ALA A 280 20.12 -4.83 19.64
C ALA A 280 18.75 -4.32 20.07
N ALA A 281 18.33 -3.15 19.58
CA ALA A 281 16.99 -2.59 19.85
C ALA A 281 15.88 -3.44 19.20
N SER A 282 16.04 -3.89 17.96
CA SER A 282 15.10 -4.79 17.28
C SER A 282 14.93 -6.10 18.07
N ASP A 283 16.04 -6.74 18.47
CA ASP A 283 15.98 -7.98 19.25
C ASP A 283 15.30 -7.76 20.62
N ARG A 284 15.56 -6.62 21.29
CA ARG A 284 14.87 -6.24 22.53
C ARG A 284 13.37 -6.05 22.32
N ILE A 285 12.95 -5.29 21.31
CA ILE A 285 11.51 -5.06 21.05
C ILE A 285 10.80 -6.37 20.71
N SER A 286 11.44 -7.28 19.97
CA SER A 286 10.90 -8.61 19.70
C SER A 286 10.68 -9.42 20.99
N GLN A 287 11.56 -9.31 21.98
CA GLN A 287 11.38 -9.96 23.28
C GLN A 287 10.25 -9.30 24.09
N GLU A 288 10.19 -7.97 24.10
CA GLU A 288 9.13 -7.24 24.79
C GLU A 288 7.74 -7.57 24.22
N MET A 289 7.61 -7.73 22.90
CA MET A 289 6.37 -8.16 22.24
C MET A 289 5.84 -9.48 22.79
N GLY A 290 6.73 -10.46 23.03
CA GLY A 290 6.34 -11.76 23.59
C GLY A 290 5.97 -11.73 25.08
N GLN A 291 6.19 -10.60 25.75
CA GLN A 291 5.89 -10.40 27.18
C GLN A 291 4.73 -9.41 27.41
N LEU A 292 4.08 -8.96 26.34
CA LEU A 292 2.97 -8.02 26.46
C LEU A 292 1.78 -8.70 27.15
N ASP A 293 1.37 -8.11 28.27
CA ASP A 293 0.06 -8.40 28.86
C ASP A 293 -1.02 -7.68 28.05
N LEU A 294 -1.91 -8.46 27.42
CA LEU A 294 -2.87 -8.02 26.42
C LEU A 294 -4.27 -8.57 26.73
N ASP A 295 -5.21 -7.65 26.94
CA ASP A 295 -6.62 -7.99 27.12
C ASP A 295 -7.35 -8.04 25.76
N TRP A 296 -7.23 -9.19 25.09
CA TRP A 296 -7.85 -9.43 23.79
C TRP A 296 -9.39 -9.42 23.81
N ASN A 297 -10.00 -9.72 24.96
CA ASN A 297 -11.46 -9.72 25.10
C ASN A 297 -12.05 -8.31 24.99
N LYS A 298 -11.28 -7.28 25.34
CA LYS A 298 -11.68 -5.88 25.15
C LYS A 298 -11.59 -5.46 23.68
N SER A 299 -10.62 -5.99 22.96
CA SER A 299 -10.26 -5.56 21.59
C SER A 299 -11.00 -6.32 20.50
N LEU A 300 -11.25 -7.60 20.71
CA LEU A 300 -11.92 -8.49 19.76
C LEU A 300 -13.32 -8.82 20.27
N LYS A 301 -14.28 -8.83 19.35
CA LYS A 301 -15.64 -9.30 19.62
C LYS A 301 -15.91 -10.50 18.73
N GLU A 302 -16.37 -11.57 19.35
CA GLU A 302 -16.89 -12.71 18.59
C GLU A 302 -18.17 -12.29 17.87
N ILE A 303 -18.20 -12.56 16.56
CA ILE A 303 -19.40 -12.47 15.75
C ILE A 303 -19.68 -13.89 15.28
N SER A 304 -20.75 -14.47 15.80
CA SER A 304 -21.20 -15.81 15.42
C SER A 304 -22.53 -15.74 14.69
N VAL A 305 -22.68 -16.59 13.68
CA VAL A 305 -23.93 -16.78 12.94
C VAL A 305 -24.25 -18.27 12.96
N THR A 306 -25.38 -18.61 13.56
CA THR A 306 -25.90 -19.97 13.51
C THR A 306 -26.44 -20.25 12.12
N THR A 307 -25.93 -21.32 11.49
CA THR A 307 -26.46 -21.82 10.22
C THR A 307 -27.17 -23.14 10.47
N GLU A 308 -28.46 -23.21 10.14
CA GLU A 308 -29.22 -24.45 10.23
C GLU A 308 -28.98 -25.32 8.98
N ILE A 309 -28.57 -26.56 9.20
CA ILE A 309 -28.47 -27.58 8.15
C ILE A 309 -29.68 -28.50 8.33
N LYS A 310 -30.50 -28.67 7.28
CA LYS A 310 -31.68 -29.54 7.36
C LYS A 310 -31.23 -31.00 7.44
N GLN A 311 -31.89 -31.78 8.30
CA GLN A 311 -31.62 -33.22 8.40
C GLN A 311 -31.72 -33.93 7.04
N LYS A 312 -32.67 -33.51 6.19
CA LYS A 312 -32.81 -34.03 4.82
C LYS A 312 -31.53 -33.86 3.99
N ASP A 313 -30.84 -32.73 4.11
CA ASP A 313 -29.63 -32.46 3.34
C ASP A 313 -28.47 -33.35 3.81
N ILE A 314 -28.41 -33.64 5.12
CA ILE A 314 -27.48 -34.62 5.70
C ILE A 314 -27.82 -36.03 5.20
N ASP A 315 -29.09 -36.42 5.20
CA ASP A 315 -29.52 -37.74 4.75
C ASP A 315 -29.23 -37.94 3.25
N ASP A 316 -29.49 -36.92 2.42
CA ASP A 316 -29.20 -36.93 0.98
C ASP A 316 -27.68 -37.01 0.73
N PHE A 317 -26.87 -36.29 1.52
CA PHE A 317 -25.41 -36.38 1.48
C PHE A 317 -24.90 -37.80 1.82
N LEU A 318 -25.36 -38.37 2.93
CA LEU A 318 -24.97 -39.73 3.34
C LEU A 318 -25.46 -40.75 2.30
N LYS A 319 -26.67 -40.60 1.76
CA LYS A 319 -27.20 -41.46 0.71
C LYS A 319 -26.37 -41.42 -0.57
N ALA A 320 -25.81 -40.27 -0.95
CA ALA A 320 -24.91 -40.18 -2.11
C ALA A 320 -23.63 -41.03 -1.94
N ILE A 321 -23.11 -41.10 -0.69
CA ILE A 321 -21.93 -41.90 -0.34
C ILE A 321 -22.31 -43.39 -0.23
N PHE A 322 -23.30 -43.71 0.59
CA PHE A 322 -23.59 -45.08 1.05
C PHE A 322 -24.68 -45.82 0.24
N GLY A 323 -25.49 -45.12 -0.55
CA GLY A 323 -26.62 -45.69 -1.30
C GLY A 323 -27.84 -46.03 -0.44
N GLU A 324 -28.95 -46.43 -1.09
CA GLU A 324 -30.25 -46.60 -0.43
C GLU A 324 -30.50 -47.96 0.23
N LYS A 325 -29.83 -49.06 -0.16
CA LYS A 325 -30.02 -50.40 0.44
C LYS A 325 -29.14 -51.55 -0.10
N GLU A 326 -28.49 -51.43 -1.25
CA GLU A 326 -27.55 -52.45 -1.72
C GLU A 326 -26.14 -52.21 -1.13
N GLN A 327 -25.46 -53.29 -0.73
CA GLN A 327 -24.09 -53.29 -0.25
C GLN A 327 -23.15 -52.75 -1.33
N SER A 328 -23.01 -51.43 -1.39
CA SER A 328 -21.90 -50.80 -2.06
C SER A 328 -20.63 -51.42 -1.47
N LYS A 329 -19.78 -51.97 -2.35
CA LYS A 329 -18.51 -52.58 -1.92
C LYS A 329 -17.71 -51.56 -1.10
N LEU A 330 -17.02 -52.02 -0.06
CA LEU A 330 -16.28 -51.16 0.86
C LEU A 330 -15.32 -50.22 0.11
N GLU A 331 -14.65 -50.73 -0.92
CA GLU A 331 -13.77 -49.99 -1.83
C GLU A 331 -14.48 -48.77 -2.43
N ALA A 332 -15.72 -48.96 -2.91
CA ALA A 332 -16.51 -47.90 -3.54
C ALA A 332 -16.97 -46.84 -2.52
N ILE A 333 -17.31 -47.26 -1.28
CA ILE A 333 -17.68 -46.34 -0.21
C ILE A 333 -16.47 -45.49 0.19
N ILE A 334 -15.31 -46.11 0.43
CA ILE A 334 -14.09 -45.40 0.80
C ILE A 334 -13.64 -44.45 -0.33
N ALA A 335 -13.73 -44.87 -1.58
CA ALA A 335 -13.43 -44.01 -2.73
C ALA A 335 -14.37 -42.80 -2.80
N LYS A 336 -15.68 -42.99 -2.57
CA LYS A 336 -16.65 -41.88 -2.54
C LYS A 336 -16.40 -40.93 -1.38
N ILE A 337 -16.05 -41.43 -0.20
CA ILE A 337 -15.64 -40.57 0.92
C ILE A 337 -14.41 -39.74 0.49
N ALA A 338 -13.35 -40.39 -0.01
CA ALA A 338 -12.14 -39.71 -0.44
C ALA A 338 -12.40 -38.64 -1.51
N ILE A 339 -13.20 -38.95 -2.54
CA ILE A 339 -13.53 -38.00 -3.63
C ILE A 339 -14.34 -36.79 -3.13
N ASN A 340 -15.21 -36.97 -2.13
CA ASN A 340 -16.00 -35.86 -1.58
C ASN A 340 -15.17 -34.88 -0.72
N PHE A 341 -14.12 -35.36 -0.07
CA PHE A 341 -13.29 -34.55 0.83
C PHE A 341 -11.94 -34.12 0.23
N LEU A 342 -11.57 -34.64 -0.95
CA LEU A 342 -10.40 -34.18 -1.67
C LEU A 342 -10.68 -32.79 -2.29
N PRO A 343 -9.97 -31.72 -1.88
CA PRO A 343 -10.21 -30.38 -2.38
C PRO A 343 -9.85 -30.31 -3.87
N LYS A 344 -10.79 -29.86 -4.69
CA LYS A 344 -10.55 -29.61 -6.12
C LYS A 344 -10.09 -28.18 -6.31
N LYS A 345 -8.86 -27.99 -6.80
CA LYS A 345 -8.24 -26.66 -6.94
C LYS A 345 -9.15 -25.67 -7.67
N GLU A 346 -9.67 -26.02 -8.85
CA GLU A 346 -10.50 -25.08 -9.63
C GLU A 346 -11.82 -24.71 -8.91
N ALA A 347 -12.36 -25.63 -8.10
CA ALA A 347 -13.58 -25.36 -7.34
C ALA A 347 -13.32 -24.36 -6.21
N VAL A 348 -12.19 -24.53 -5.49
CA VAL A 348 -11.77 -23.62 -4.42
C VAL A 348 -11.44 -22.24 -4.98
N GLU A 349 -10.74 -22.17 -6.12
CA GLU A 349 -10.43 -20.90 -6.79
C GLU A 349 -11.71 -20.15 -7.20
N LYS A 350 -12.68 -20.87 -7.77
CA LYS A 350 -13.97 -20.29 -8.15
C LYS A 350 -14.75 -19.77 -6.95
N GLN A 351 -14.74 -20.50 -5.83
CA GLN A 351 -15.38 -20.07 -4.60
C GLN A 351 -14.71 -18.85 -3.99
N LEU A 352 -13.37 -18.83 -3.94
CA LEU A 352 -12.62 -17.65 -3.47
C LEU A 352 -12.97 -16.41 -4.30
N LYS A 353 -13.04 -16.55 -5.63
CA LYS A 353 -13.45 -15.47 -6.54
C LYS A 353 -14.88 -14.99 -6.32
N ASP A 354 -15.81 -15.90 -6.06
CA ASP A 354 -17.21 -15.57 -5.77
C ASP A 354 -17.34 -14.82 -4.43
N VAL A 355 -16.65 -15.32 -3.39
CA VAL A 355 -16.64 -14.71 -2.06
C VAL A 355 -15.97 -13.34 -2.10
N SER A 356 -14.87 -13.17 -2.83
CA SER A 356 -14.21 -11.86 -2.97
C SER A 356 -15.04 -10.86 -3.75
N GLY A 357 -15.80 -11.31 -4.75
CA GLY A 357 -16.75 -10.46 -5.47
C GLY A 357 -17.94 -10.01 -4.60
N LYS A 358 -18.48 -10.90 -3.75
CA LYS A 358 -19.64 -10.62 -2.90
C LYS A 358 -19.30 -9.87 -1.61
N HIS A 359 -18.13 -10.14 -1.05
CA HIS A 359 -17.66 -9.59 0.22
C HIS A 359 -16.28 -8.93 0.07
N PRO A 360 -16.17 -7.86 -0.75
CA PRO A 360 -14.86 -7.31 -1.13
C PRO A 360 -14.10 -6.70 0.03
N LEU A 361 -14.79 -6.13 1.03
CA LEU A 361 -14.15 -5.37 2.12
C LEU A 361 -13.09 -6.16 2.88
N GLN A 362 -13.27 -7.47 3.10
CA GLN A 362 -12.29 -8.30 3.83
C GLN A 362 -11.02 -8.60 3.02
N PHE A 363 -11.06 -8.39 1.70
CA PHE A 363 -9.93 -8.62 0.79
C PHE A 363 -9.22 -7.33 0.35
N LEU A 364 -9.82 -6.18 0.65
CA LEU A 364 -9.27 -4.85 0.37
C LEU A 364 -8.33 -4.36 1.49
N CYS A 365 -8.41 -4.96 2.67
CA CYS A 365 -7.61 -4.58 3.83
C CYS A 365 -6.68 -5.72 4.23
N THR A 366 -5.51 -5.37 4.76
CA THR A 366 -4.60 -6.34 5.37
C THR A 366 -5.29 -7.06 6.52
N THR A 367 -5.24 -8.39 6.52
CA THR A 367 -5.77 -9.22 7.60
C THR A 367 -4.63 -9.77 8.44
N GLN A 368 -4.65 -9.51 9.75
CA GLN A 368 -3.72 -10.13 10.70
C GLN A 368 -4.34 -11.40 11.29
N ILE A 369 -3.54 -12.46 11.39
CA ILE A 369 -3.91 -13.70 12.08
C ILE A 369 -3.19 -13.70 13.41
N ILE A 370 -3.97 -13.84 14.48
CA ILE A 370 -3.49 -13.78 15.86
C ILE A 370 -3.65 -15.18 16.46
N SER A 371 -2.62 -15.68 17.14
CA SER A 371 -2.67 -16.95 17.87
C SER A 371 -3.60 -16.87 19.08
N ASP A 372 -3.90 -18.03 19.67
CA ASP A 372 -4.68 -18.11 20.92
C ASP A 372 -4.00 -17.38 22.08
N ASP A 373 -2.66 -17.33 22.09
CA ASP A 373 -1.85 -16.56 23.04
C ASP A 373 -1.77 -15.05 22.71
N GLY A 374 -2.50 -14.61 21.66
CA GLY A 374 -2.57 -13.19 21.34
C GLY A 374 -1.39 -12.65 20.55
N ILE A 375 -0.59 -13.50 19.90
CA ILE A 375 0.57 -13.07 19.14
C ILE A 375 0.20 -13.05 17.66
N PRO A 376 0.42 -11.95 16.91
CA PRO A 376 0.30 -11.97 15.46
C PRO A 376 1.27 -13.00 14.86
N ILE A 377 0.73 -14.01 14.17
CA ILE A 377 1.52 -15.09 13.57
C ILE A 377 1.60 -14.99 12.05
N ALA A 378 0.70 -14.23 11.42
CA ALA A 378 0.72 -13.99 9.99
C ALA A 378 0.01 -12.69 9.63
N LYS A 379 0.43 -12.07 8.52
CA LYS A 379 -0.25 -10.94 7.87
C LYS A 379 -0.57 -11.37 6.44
N LEU A 380 -1.79 -11.13 6.00
CA LEU A 380 -2.21 -11.27 4.60
C LEU A 380 -2.46 -9.89 4.05
N SER A 381 -1.78 -9.52 2.97
CA SER A 381 -2.02 -8.25 2.27
C SER A 381 -3.34 -8.30 1.49
N THR A 382 -3.53 -7.42 0.52
CA THR A 382 -4.72 -7.48 -0.34
C THR A 382 -4.73 -8.77 -1.17
N LEU A 383 -5.92 -9.18 -1.64
CA LEU A 383 -6.04 -10.39 -2.48
C LEU A 383 -5.23 -10.30 -3.78
N GLU A 384 -5.07 -9.10 -4.33
CA GLU A 384 -4.29 -8.88 -5.56
C GLU A 384 -2.78 -9.03 -5.31
N GLU A 385 -2.29 -8.53 -4.18
CA GLU A 385 -0.88 -8.58 -3.82
C GLU A 385 -0.46 -9.95 -3.29
N ASP A 386 -1.38 -10.71 -2.68
CA ASP A 386 -1.07 -11.93 -1.93
C ASP A 386 -2.05 -13.09 -2.19
N TYR A 387 -2.36 -13.32 -3.47
CA TYR A 387 -3.36 -14.31 -3.88
C TYR A 387 -3.08 -15.72 -3.33
N ASP A 388 -1.82 -16.16 -3.35
CA ASP A 388 -1.45 -17.53 -2.97
C ASP A 388 -1.71 -17.82 -1.49
N ASN A 389 -1.39 -16.88 -0.59
CA ASN A 389 -1.65 -17.07 0.83
C ASN A 389 -3.15 -16.97 1.15
N HIS A 390 -3.89 -16.09 0.47
CA HIS A 390 -5.35 -16.05 0.55
C HIS A 390 -5.98 -17.37 0.09
N PHE A 391 -5.49 -17.93 -1.02
CA PHE A 391 -5.94 -19.23 -1.52
C PHE A 391 -5.65 -20.36 -0.55
N GLN A 392 -4.44 -20.44 0.01
CA GLN A 392 -4.07 -21.46 1.00
C GLN A 392 -4.92 -21.37 2.27
N ARG A 393 -5.16 -20.15 2.78
CA ARG A 393 -6.03 -19.93 3.93
C ARG A 393 -7.46 -20.37 3.63
N TYR A 394 -8.01 -19.96 2.49
CA TYR A 394 -9.37 -20.32 2.11
C TYR A 394 -9.53 -21.83 1.90
N ALA A 395 -8.53 -22.48 1.28
CA ALA A 395 -8.50 -23.94 1.15
C ALA A 395 -8.45 -24.64 2.51
N SER A 396 -7.70 -24.10 3.47
CA SER A 396 -7.65 -24.64 4.84
C SER A 396 -9.00 -24.51 5.56
N GLN A 397 -9.65 -23.34 5.45
CA GLN A 397 -11.00 -23.12 5.99
C GLN A 397 -12.03 -24.05 5.34
N TYR A 398 -11.93 -24.26 4.02
CA TYR A 398 -12.77 -25.19 3.28
C TYR A 398 -12.65 -26.62 3.84
N LEU A 399 -11.42 -27.09 4.10
CA LEU A 399 -11.18 -28.40 4.70
C LEU A 399 -11.72 -28.49 6.14
N GLN A 400 -11.53 -27.45 6.94
CA GLN A 400 -12.06 -27.38 8.31
C GLN A 400 -13.59 -27.49 8.32
N PHE A 401 -14.28 -26.79 7.41
CA PHE A 401 -15.73 -26.90 7.29
C PHE A 401 -16.17 -28.32 6.86
N GLY A 402 -15.40 -28.95 5.97
CA GLY A 402 -15.61 -30.35 5.56
C GLY A 402 -15.49 -31.36 6.70
N SER A 403 -14.72 -31.07 7.76
CA SER A 403 -14.47 -32.02 8.86
C SER A 403 -15.75 -32.48 9.59
N PHE A 404 -16.76 -31.60 9.69
CA PHE A 404 -18.07 -31.94 10.26
C PHE A 404 -18.76 -33.04 9.45
N PHE A 405 -18.85 -32.86 8.13
CA PHE A 405 -19.46 -33.85 7.23
C PHE A 405 -18.64 -35.14 7.15
N LEU A 406 -17.32 -35.05 7.26
CA LEU A 406 -16.46 -36.23 7.32
C LEU A 406 -16.77 -37.05 8.57
N THR A 407 -16.93 -36.40 9.72
CA THR A 407 -17.32 -37.06 10.98
C THR A 407 -18.64 -37.81 10.80
N LEU A 408 -19.66 -37.17 10.23
CA LEU A 408 -20.95 -37.80 9.93
C LEU A 408 -20.81 -39.03 9.00
N ALA A 409 -19.99 -38.91 7.96
CA ALA A 409 -19.74 -40.03 7.04
C ALA A 409 -19.01 -41.19 7.75
N ILE A 410 -18.02 -40.90 8.61
CA ILE A 410 -17.30 -41.92 9.36
C ILE A 410 -18.20 -42.61 10.40
N ASP A 411 -19.06 -41.87 11.09
CA ASP A 411 -20.02 -42.46 12.03
C ASP A 411 -21.02 -43.38 11.33
N GLU A 412 -21.49 -43.01 10.15
CA GLU A 412 -22.35 -43.88 9.33
C GLU A 412 -21.58 -45.11 8.80
N LEU A 413 -20.31 -44.95 8.44
CA LEU A 413 -19.44 -46.06 8.04
C LEU A 413 -19.27 -47.09 9.17
N LYS A 414 -19.07 -46.63 10.41
CA LYS A 414 -18.95 -47.50 11.60
C LYS A 414 -20.18 -48.35 11.85
N LYS A 415 -21.39 -47.83 11.55
CA LYS A 415 -22.65 -48.60 11.68
C LYS A 415 -22.76 -49.72 10.65
N ARG A 416 -22.14 -49.57 9.48
CA ARG A 416 -22.30 -50.48 8.34
C ARG A 416 -21.16 -51.48 8.20
N ILE A 417 -19.96 -51.12 8.66
CA ILE A 417 -18.73 -51.89 8.44
C ILE A 417 -18.07 -52.24 9.77
N SER A 418 -17.79 -53.52 9.97
CA SER A 418 -17.10 -54.00 11.17
C SER A 418 -15.64 -53.53 11.19
N LYS A 419 -15.10 -53.40 12.40
CA LYS A 419 -13.68 -53.13 12.64
C LYS A 419 -12.76 -54.08 11.85
N GLN A 420 -13.09 -55.38 11.84
CA GLN A 420 -12.28 -56.38 11.13
C GLN A 420 -12.21 -56.10 9.63
N ASN A 421 -13.35 -55.78 9.00
CA ASN A 421 -13.41 -55.54 7.56
C ASN A 421 -12.65 -54.26 7.14
N ILE A 422 -12.74 -53.18 7.94
CA ILE A 422 -12.01 -51.94 7.64
C ILE A 422 -10.50 -52.10 7.89
N THR A 423 -10.11 -52.84 8.93
CA THR A 423 -8.70 -53.14 9.20
C THR A 423 -8.10 -53.99 8.08
N GLU A 424 -8.80 -55.03 7.61
CA GLU A 424 -8.35 -55.86 6.50
C GLU A 424 -8.21 -55.07 5.20
N TYR A 425 -9.17 -54.17 4.90
CA TYR A 425 -9.10 -53.28 3.75
C TYR A 425 -7.82 -52.43 3.76
N PHE A 426 -7.51 -51.76 4.86
CA PHE A 426 -6.31 -50.93 4.93
C PHE A 426 -5.01 -51.73 5.03
N ARG A 427 -5.03 -52.93 5.62
CA ARG A 427 -3.89 -53.85 5.66
C ARG A 427 -3.44 -54.29 4.26
N ASN A 428 -4.43 -54.46 3.38
CA ASN A 428 -4.25 -54.82 1.97
C ASN A 428 -4.00 -53.60 1.07
N SER A 429 -4.04 -52.38 1.61
CA SER A 429 -3.74 -51.16 0.86
C SER A 429 -2.24 -51.05 0.56
N THR A 430 -1.91 -50.66 -0.68
CA THR A 430 -0.53 -50.39 -1.11
C THR A 430 0.00 -49.05 -0.59
N LEU A 431 -0.85 -48.23 0.03
CA LEU A 431 -0.48 -46.91 0.55
C LEU A 431 0.29 -46.97 1.88
N PHE A 432 0.21 -48.09 2.61
CA PHE A 432 0.85 -48.25 3.92
C PHE A 432 1.96 -49.30 3.89
N GLU A 433 3.19 -48.86 4.19
CA GLU A 433 4.33 -49.75 4.40
C GLU A 433 4.17 -50.59 5.68
N ASN A 434 4.88 -51.71 5.79
CA ASN A 434 4.67 -52.70 6.86
C ASN A 434 4.83 -52.12 8.28
N GLU A 435 5.76 -51.18 8.49
CA GLU A 435 6.00 -50.54 9.79
C GLU A 435 4.82 -49.65 10.25
N ASN A 436 4.03 -49.12 9.30
CA ASN A 436 2.85 -48.30 9.58
C ASN A 436 1.58 -49.12 9.80
N LYS A 437 1.58 -50.41 9.44
CA LYS A 437 0.40 -51.28 9.56
C LYS A 437 0.06 -51.60 11.01
N GLU A 438 1.05 -51.84 11.87
CA GLU A 438 0.81 -52.08 13.29
C GLU A 438 0.27 -50.82 13.99
N TYR A 439 0.81 -49.65 13.65
CA TYR A 439 0.29 -48.37 14.14
C TYR A 439 -1.14 -48.13 13.68
N LEU A 440 -1.45 -48.40 12.41
CA LEU A 440 -2.79 -48.28 11.87
C LEU A 440 -3.79 -49.23 12.56
N GLU A 441 -3.40 -50.48 12.82
CA GLU A 441 -4.23 -51.44 13.56
C GLU A 441 -4.54 -50.95 14.98
N ARG A 442 -3.56 -50.37 15.67
CA ARG A 442 -3.75 -49.75 16.99
C ARG A 442 -4.65 -48.50 16.92
N ALA A 443 -4.45 -47.64 15.93
CA ALA A 443 -5.25 -46.43 15.73
C ALA A 443 -6.72 -46.77 15.41
N LEU A 444 -6.96 -47.68 14.46
CA LEU A 444 -8.30 -48.19 14.15
C LEU A 444 -8.92 -48.88 15.38
N SER A 445 -8.11 -49.55 16.20
CA SER A 445 -8.61 -50.17 17.43
C SER A 445 -9.05 -49.21 18.52
N ALA A 446 -8.43 -48.03 18.59
CA ALA A 446 -8.82 -47.00 19.54
C ALA A 446 -10.03 -46.19 19.07
N TYR A 447 -10.28 -46.14 17.75
CA TYR A 447 -11.25 -45.24 17.13
C TYR A 447 -12.52 -45.91 16.61
N TRP A 448 -12.51 -47.23 16.39
CA TRP A 448 -13.61 -48.05 15.86
C TRP A 448 -14.20 -48.97 16.92
#